data_AF-A0A5J4Y4W2-F1
#
_entry.id   AF-A0A5J4Y4W2-F1
#
_cell.length_a   1.000
_cell.length_b   1.000
_cell.length_c   1.000
_cell.angle_alpha   90.00
_cell.angle_beta   90.00
_cell.angle_gamma   90.00
#
_symmetry.space_group_name_H-M   'P 1'
#
loop_
_entity.id
_entity.type
_entity.pdbx_description
1 polymer ?
#
loop_
_entity_poly.entity_id
_entity_poly.type
_entity_poly.pdbx_seq_one_letter_code
_entity_poly.pdbx_strand_id
1 'polypeptide(L)'
;MSRYNGQAPHGYNEGYNNYDPAADGWTHTGSNDKSRVDFYERDNTRMDYYPTTGTVKTSMNHPAQGPTQMFRRGLDADSFGKVCNEPRHHTGQGYQTKANQHNPGK
;
A
#
# COMPACT_ATOMS: atom_id res chain seq x y z
N MET A 1 1.26 6.57 -25.10
CA MET A 1 2.13 5.36 -25.12
C MET A 1 1.65 4.42 -24.03
N SER A 2 0.97 3.33 -24.40
CA SER A 2 0.38 2.38 -23.44
C SER A 2 1.43 1.32 -23.08
N ARG A 3 1.85 1.29 -21.81
CA ARG A 3 2.83 0.32 -21.27
C ARG A 3 2.09 -0.79 -20.52
N TYR A 4 1.22 -1.55 -21.18
CA TYR A 4 0.57 -2.69 -20.55
C TYR A 4 1.10 -3.99 -21.14
N ASN A 5 1.96 -4.66 -20.37
CA ASN A 5 2.43 -6.00 -20.66
C ASN A 5 1.36 -7.02 -20.24
N GLY A 6 0.23 -7.03 -20.95
CA GLY A 6 -0.72 -8.15 -21.06
C GLY A 6 -1.50 -8.65 -19.85
N GLN A 7 -1.18 -8.27 -18.60
CA GLN A 7 -1.87 -8.77 -17.41
C GLN A 7 -2.64 -7.62 -16.75
N ALA A 8 -3.97 -7.66 -16.83
CA ALA A 8 -4.83 -6.73 -16.10
C ALA A 8 -4.54 -6.86 -14.59
N PRO A 9 -4.50 -5.77 -13.82
CA PRO A 9 -4.46 -5.85 -12.36
C PRO A 9 -5.63 -6.73 -11.88
N HIS A 10 -5.44 -7.46 -10.78
CA HIS A 10 -6.48 -8.35 -10.27
C HIS A 10 -7.77 -7.57 -10.01
N GLY A 11 -8.76 -7.80 -10.87
CA GLY A 11 -10.16 -7.38 -10.76
C GLY A 11 -10.41 -6.14 -9.90
N TYR A 12 -10.46 -4.98 -10.54
CA TYR A 12 -11.06 -3.74 -10.01
C TYR A 12 -12.48 -3.95 -9.44
N ASN A 13 -13.16 -5.08 -9.73
CA ASN A 13 -14.48 -5.43 -9.21
C ASN A 13 -14.48 -6.42 -8.01
N GLU A 14 -13.34 -6.92 -7.52
CA GLU A 14 -13.26 -7.88 -6.39
C GLU A 14 -12.27 -7.47 -5.28
N GLY A 15 -11.62 -6.31 -5.41
CA GLY A 15 -10.71 -5.78 -4.40
C GLY A 15 -11.45 -5.19 -3.20
N TYR A 16 -10.85 -5.30 -2.01
CA TYR A 16 -11.35 -4.83 -0.70
C TYR A 16 -11.89 -3.38 -0.71
N ASN A 17 -11.47 -2.55 -1.69
CA ASN A 17 -11.67 -1.11 -1.69
C ASN A 17 -12.28 -0.50 -2.98
N ASN A 18 -12.51 -1.27 -4.05
CA ASN A 18 -12.96 -0.75 -5.37
C ASN A 18 -12.30 0.59 -5.75
N TYR A 19 -10.98 0.67 -5.57
CA TYR A 19 -10.19 1.88 -5.73
C TYR A 19 -9.15 1.65 -6.81
N ASP A 20 -9.02 2.60 -7.74
CA ASP A 20 -8.03 2.54 -8.82
C ASP A 20 -6.86 3.48 -8.54
N PRO A 21 -5.68 2.97 -8.14
CA PRO A 21 -4.49 3.80 -7.93
C PRO A 21 -4.05 4.55 -9.19
N ALA A 22 -4.40 4.07 -10.40
CA ALA A 22 -4.04 4.76 -11.64
C ALA A 22 -4.73 6.14 -11.73
N ALA A 23 -5.88 6.32 -11.09
CA ALA A 23 -6.55 7.62 -11.00
C ALA A 23 -5.72 8.66 -10.22
N ASP A 24 -4.84 8.22 -9.30
CA ASP A 24 -3.93 9.09 -8.54
C ASP A 24 -2.51 9.15 -9.14
N GLY A 25 -2.36 8.78 -10.41
CA GLY A 25 -1.10 8.86 -11.13
C GLY A 25 -0.12 7.72 -10.84
N TRP A 26 -0.56 6.64 -10.21
CA TRP A 26 0.27 5.44 -10.07
C TRP A 26 0.34 4.67 -11.39
N THR A 27 1.54 4.20 -11.73
CA THR A 27 1.73 3.30 -12.86
C THR A 27 1.73 1.86 -12.36
N HIS A 28 0.79 1.05 -12.83
CA HIS A 28 0.81 -0.39 -12.57
C HIS A 28 2.01 -1.03 -13.31
N THR A 29 2.87 -1.74 -12.58
CA THR A 29 4.11 -2.32 -13.11
C THR A 29 4.07 -3.84 -13.21
N GLY A 30 3.09 -4.50 -12.58
CA GLY A 30 2.85 -5.93 -12.71
C GLY A 30 2.10 -6.49 -11.52
N SER A 31 1.88 -7.80 -11.51
CA SER A 31 1.19 -8.49 -10.43
C SER A 31 1.80 -9.88 -10.18
N ASN A 32 1.43 -10.50 -9.06
CA ASN A 32 1.72 -11.91 -8.79
C ASN A 32 0.47 -12.60 -8.25
N ASP A 33 -0.11 -13.45 -9.09
CA ASP A 33 -1.35 -14.19 -8.86
C ASP A 33 -1.28 -15.12 -7.65
N LYS A 34 -0.13 -15.76 -7.42
CA LYS A 34 0.05 -16.69 -6.29
C LYS A 34 -0.06 -15.98 -4.95
N SER A 35 0.49 -14.77 -4.85
CA SER A 35 0.44 -13.94 -3.64
C SER A 35 -0.72 -12.93 -3.65
N ARG A 36 -1.47 -12.83 -4.75
CA ARG A 36 -2.56 -11.86 -4.94
C ARG A 36 -2.12 -10.43 -4.61
N VAL A 37 -1.04 -10.02 -5.26
CA VAL A 37 -0.44 -8.69 -5.07
C VAL A 37 -0.29 -8.00 -6.41
N ASP A 38 -0.59 -6.71 -6.43
CA ASP A 38 -0.38 -5.82 -7.56
C ASP A 38 0.70 -4.79 -7.20
N PHE A 39 1.58 -4.51 -8.15
CA PHE A 39 2.72 -3.62 -8.00
C PHE A 39 2.48 -2.31 -8.74
N TYR A 40 2.78 -1.20 -8.07
CA TYR A 40 2.63 0.14 -8.62
C TYR A 40 3.86 0.98 -8.33
N GLU A 41 4.15 1.93 -9.20
CA GLU A 41 5.21 2.92 -9.02
C GLU A 41 4.69 4.33 -9.30
N ARG A 42 5.12 5.28 -8.47
CA ARG A 42 4.90 6.71 -8.66
C ARG A 42 6.09 7.49 -8.09
N ASP A 43 6.69 8.34 -8.91
CA ASP A 43 7.92 9.07 -8.59
C ASP A 43 9.02 8.12 -8.07
N ASN A 44 9.52 8.35 -6.86
CA ASN A 44 10.51 7.50 -6.19
C ASN A 44 9.88 6.52 -5.17
N THR A 45 8.59 6.22 -5.33
CA THR A 45 7.83 5.35 -4.42
C THR A 45 7.30 4.12 -5.15
N ARG A 46 7.45 2.97 -4.51
CA ARG A 46 6.85 1.70 -4.92
C ARG A 46 5.74 1.32 -3.97
N MET A 47 4.69 0.71 -4.50
CA MET A 47 3.57 0.20 -3.74
C MET A 47 3.28 -1.26 -4.09
N ASP A 48 3.20 -2.11 -3.07
CA ASP A 48 2.68 -3.47 -3.17
C ASP A 48 1.28 -3.46 -2.52
N TYR A 49 0.24 -3.68 -3.33
CA TYR A 49 -1.14 -3.71 -2.87
C TYR A 49 -1.68 -5.14 -2.88
N TYR A 50 -2.24 -5.56 -1.74
CA TYR A 50 -2.87 -6.86 -1.56
C TYR A 50 -4.39 -6.68 -1.50
N PRO A 51 -5.08 -6.68 -2.66
CA PRO A 51 -6.49 -6.33 -2.76
C PRO A 51 -7.41 -7.24 -1.95
N THR A 52 -7.01 -8.46 -1.60
CA THR A 52 -7.86 -9.36 -0.80
C THR A 52 -7.87 -9.05 0.69
N THR A 53 -6.86 -8.34 1.20
CA THR A 53 -6.69 -8.07 2.64
C THR A 53 -6.68 -6.58 2.97
N GLY A 54 -6.76 -5.71 1.96
CA GLY A 54 -6.54 -4.27 2.14
C GLY A 54 -5.14 -3.95 2.68
N THR A 55 -4.17 -4.86 2.51
CA THR A 55 -2.79 -4.63 2.96
C THR A 55 -2.05 -3.82 1.91
N VAL A 56 -1.33 -2.80 2.36
CA VAL A 56 -0.54 -1.93 1.51
C VAL A 56 0.85 -1.81 2.11
N LYS A 57 1.84 -1.97 1.25
CA LYS A 57 3.23 -1.65 1.55
C LYS A 57 3.67 -0.54 0.62
N THR A 58 4.22 0.53 1.18
CA THR A 58 4.91 1.56 0.40
C THR A 58 6.39 1.54 0.74
N SER A 59 7.26 1.67 -0.26
CA SER A 59 8.70 1.83 -0.07
C SER A 59 9.24 2.97 -0.92
N MET A 60 10.15 3.75 -0.36
CA MET A 60 10.79 4.87 -1.05
C MET A 60 12.20 5.11 -0.51
N ASN A 61 13.07 5.70 -1.34
CA ASN A 61 14.36 6.17 -0.87
C ASN A 61 14.24 7.65 -0.45
N HIS A 62 14.11 7.90 0.85
CA HIS A 62 13.95 9.24 1.39
C HIS A 62 15.31 9.98 1.41
N PRO A 63 15.41 11.21 0.89
CA PRO A 63 16.70 11.90 0.72
C PRO A 63 17.49 12.06 2.02
N ALA A 64 16.81 12.19 3.17
CA ALA A 64 17.46 12.32 4.48
C ALA A 64 17.47 11.03 5.32
N GLN A 65 16.58 10.07 5.05
CA GLN A 65 16.40 8.87 5.91
C GLN A 65 16.89 7.58 5.22
N GLY A 66 17.26 7.67 3.94
CA GLY A 66 17.61 6.51 3.13
C GLY A 66 16.38 5.66 2.78
N PRO A 67 16.59 4.37 2.44
CA PRO A 67 15.51 3.44 2.13
C PRO A 67 14.55 3.28 3.31
N THR A 68 13.27 3.60 3.08
CA THR A 68 12.21 3.49 4.08
C THR A 68 11.05 2.67 3.53
N GLN A 69 10.33 2.03 4.43
CA GLN A 69 9.17 1.21 4.11
C GLN A 69 8.09 1.34 5.18
N MET A 70 6.84 1.37 4.76
CA MET A 70 5.69 1.41 5.65
C MET A 70 4.70 0.32 5.26
N PHE A 71 4.21 -0.42 6.26
CA PHE A 71 3.18 -1.43 6.11
C PHE A 71 1.90 -0.98 6.80
N ARG A 72 0.77 -1.12 6.12
CA ARG A 72 -0.56 -0.85 6.63
C ARG A 72 -1.44 -2.04 6.27
N ARG A 73 -2.27 -2.49 7.20
CA ARG A 73 -3.10 -3.70 7.04
C ARG A 73 -4.57 -3.33 7.17
N GLY A 74 -5.43 -3.98 6.40
CA GLY A 74 -6.89 -3.80 6.51
C GLY A 74 -7.36 -2.38 6.25
N LEU A 75 -6.76 -1.68 5.29
CA LEU A 75 -7.23 -0.35 4.90
C LEU A 75 -8.56 -0.47 4.16
N ASP A 76 -9.55 0.32 4.58
CA ASP A 76 -10.74 0.60 3.78
C ASP A 76 -10.42 1.51 2.58
N ALA A 77 -11.42 1.74 1.72
CA ALA A 77 -11.26 2.48 0.49
C ALA A 77 -10.76 3.91 0.73
N ASP A 78 -11.35 4.59 1.71
CA ASP A 78 -11.00 5.96 2.05
C ASP A 78 -9.56 6.06 2.58
N SER A 79 -9.16 5.16 3.48
CA SER A 79 -7.80 5.12 4.02
C SER A 79 -6.79 4.72 2.96
N PHE A 80 -7.17 3.84 2.04
CA PHE A 80 -6.32 3.49 0.91
C PHE A 80 -6.14 4.67 -0.05
N GLY A 81 -7.20 5.42 -0.35
CA GLY A 81 -7.10 6.64 -1.16
C GLY A 81 -6.21 7.70 -0.51
N LYS A 82 -6.25 7.85 0.82
CA LYS A 82 -5.30 8.71 1.54
C LYS A 82 -3.85 8.26 1.35
N VAL A 83 -3.59 6.96 1.37
CA VAL A 83 -2.23 6.41 1.11
C VAL A 83 -1.82 6.58 -0.35
N CYS A 84 -2.75 6.43 -1.29
CA CYS A 84 -2.47 6.66 -2.71
C CYS A 84 -2.12 8.13 -2.97
N ASN A 85 -2.77 9.08 -2.29
CA ASN A 85 -2.44 10.50 -2.35
C ASN A 85 -1.12 10.82 -1.64
N GLU A 86 -0.97 10.39 -0.39
CA GLU A 86 0.20 10.58 0.45
C GLU A 86 0.78 9.21 0.89
N PRO A 87 1.82 8.67 0.22
CA PRO A 87 2.33 7.32 0.50
C PRO A 87 2.85 7.10 1.93
N ARG A 88 3.12 8.19 2.65
CA ARG A 88 3.55 8.21 4.06
C ARG A 88 2.42 8.47 5.05
N HIS A 89 1.18 8.60 4.59
CA HIS A 89 0.03 8.84 5.45
C HIS A 89 -0.05 7.81 6.58
N HIS A 90 -0.06 8.25 7.82
CA HIS A 90 -0.18 7.37 8.97
C HIS A 90 -1.67 7.11 9.23
N THR A 91 -2.13 5.89 8.95
CA THR A 91 -3.54 5.51 9.12
C THR A 91 -3.90 5.03 10.53
N GLY A 92 -2.90 4.85 11.40
CA GLY A 92 -3.08 4.18 12.71
C GLY A 92 -3.34 2.66 12.61
N GLN A 93 -3.58 2.14 11.42
CA GLN A 93 -3.90 0.72 11.15
C GLN A 93 -2.63 -0.07 10.81
N GLY A 94 -2.49 -1.26 11.41
CA GLY A 94 -1.38 -2.18 11.14
C GLY A 94 -0.07 -1.89 11.89
N TYR A 95 -0.02 -0.84 12.72
CA TYR A 95 1.12 -0.56 13.59
C TYR A 95 0.99 -1.31 14.92
N GLN A 96 2.10 -1.87 15.39
CA GLN A 96 2.18 -2.39 16.76
C GLN A 96 2.13 -1.21 17.73
N THR A 97 0.99 -1.01 18.40
CA THR A 97 0.95 -0.13 19.57
C THR A 97 1.70 -0.82 20.69
N LYS A 98 2.63 -0.12 21.36
CA LYS A 98 3.19 -0.63 22.61
C LYS A 98 2.01 -0.83 23.57
N ALA A 99 1.63 -2.08 23.85
CA ALA A 99 0.73 -2.35 24.95
C ALA A 99 1.36 -1.71 26.18
N ASN A 100 0.59 -0.87 26.86
CA ASN A 100 1.04 -0.11 28.02
C ASN A 100 1.68 -1.08 29.01
N GLN A 101 3.01 -1.14 29.08
CA GLN A 101 3.73 -1.91 30.10
C GLN A 101 3.55 -1.15 31.41
N HIS A 102 2.38 -1.27 32.03
CA HIS A 102 2.25 -0.97 33.43
C HIS A 102 3.00 -2.09 34.17
N ASN A 103 4.23 -1.81 34.59
CA ASN A 103 4.87 -2.55 35.66
C ASN A 103 4.27 -2.01 36.97
N PRO A 104 3.35 -2.72 37.66
CA PRO A 104 3.15 -2.47 39.07
C PRO A 104 4.38 -3.05 39.75
N GLY A 105 5.43 -2.23 39.90
CA GLY A 105 6.55 -2.63 40.73
C GLY A 105 6.03 -2.84 42.15
N LYS A 106 6.12 -4.08 42.65
CA LYS A 106 6.45 -4.47 44.04
C LYS A 106 6.96 -5.90 44.06
#